data_AF-A0A7X9WII1-F1
#
_entry.id   AF-A0A7X9WII1-F1
#
_cell.length_a   1.000
_cell.length_b   1.000
_cell.length_c   1.000
_cell.angle_alpha   90.00
_cell.angle_beta   90.00
_cell.angle_gamma   90.00
#
_symmetry.space_group_name_H-M   'P 1'
#
loop_
_entity.id
_entity.type
_entity.pdbx_description
1 polymer ?
#
loop_
_entity_poly.entity_id
_entity_poly.type
_entity_poly.pdbx_seq_one_letter_code
_entity_poly.pdbx_strand_id
1 'polypeptide(L)'
;MLTQTTAAPTRSNPALVISRFTSADKAATPAEEFGAHLQPTAEIEYAFETILDACAEAQAGQTKKDYFSFSVWDGGHDLEGHRSTTLITLEYHVDAVDDVREALAEMEFAHFEFATKADRKNVVMFAFPLLDHLDYKDTTRAASLIAAMVGVKGVVQHSWLYTYFFKFRGTDPVQYRDGNFVGRDFIEAAEGVFVQMKDYVR
;
A
#
# COMPACT_ATOMS: atom_id res chain seq x y z
N MET A 1 15.40 -12.41 -42.85
CA MET A 1 14.25 -12.36 -41.93
C MET A 1 14.73 -11.72 -40.64
N LEU A 2 14.35 -10.47 -40.39
CA LEU A 2 14.62 -9.78 -39.13
C LEU A 2 13.42 -10.04 -38.23
N THR A 3 13.59 -10.83 -37.20
CA THR A 3 12.64 -10.97 -36.11
C THR A 3 12.56 -9.62 -35.40
N GLN A 4 11.44 -8.91 -35.59
CA GLN A 4 11.07 -7.82 -34.71
C GLN A 4 10.81 -8.43 -33.33
N THR A 5 11.76 -8.25 -32.42
CA THR A 5 11.48 -8.33 -30.99
C THR A 5 10.52 -7.18 -30.70
N THR A 6 9.22 -7.49 -30.63
CA THR A 6 8.25 -6.58 -30.03
C THR A 6 8.75 -6.28 -28.62
N ALA A 7 9.23 -5.06 -28.40
CA ALA A 7 9.49 -4.57 -27.06
C ALA A 7 8.22 -4.81 -26.25
N ALA A 8 8.35 -5.50 -25.11
CA ALA A 8 7.27 -5.57 -24.15
C ALA A 8 6.82 -4.12 -23.87
N PRO A 9 5.50 -3.85 -23.78
CA PRO A 9 5.04 -2.52 -23.41
C PRO A 9 5.80 -2.11 -22.15
N THR A 10 6.44 -0.93 -22.18
CA THR A 10 7.19 -0.40 -21.05
C THR A 10 6.24 -0.40 -19.86
N ARG A 11 6.43 -1.32 -18.91
CA ARG A 11 5.63 -1.32 -17.69
C ARG A 11 5.82 0.06 -17.07
N SER A 12 4.71 0.75 -16.86
CA SER A 12 4.64 2.00 -16.13
C SER A 12 5.40 1.88 -14.81
N ASN A 13 6.21 2.88 -14.48
CA ASN A 13 6.98 2.93 -13.22
C ASN A 13 6.31 3.94 -12.27
N PRO A 14 5.34 3.51 -11.44
CA PRO A 14 4.51 4.43 -10.66
C PRO A 14 5.33 5.23 -9.66
N ALA A 15 4.94 6.48 -9.43
CA ALA A 15 5.49 7.35 -8.39
C ALA A 15 4.75 7.11 -7.08
N LEU A 16 5.48 6.68 -6.05
CA LEU A 16 4.96 6.23 -4.77
C LEU A 16 5.42 7.18 -3.66
N VAL A 17 4.60 7.34 -2.63
CA VAL A 17 4.87 8.23 -1.50
C VAL A 17 4.61 7.52 -0.19
N ILE A 18 5.50 7.71 0.78
CA ILE A 18 5.27 7.40 2.19
C ILE A 18 5.47 8.66 3.03
N SER A 19 4.44 9.03 3.80
CA SER A 19 4.46 10.18 4.69
C SER A 19 4.61 9.73 6.13
N ARG A 20 5.52 10.36 6.88
CA ARG A 20 5.82 10.06 8.30
C ARG A 20 5.18 11.10 9.21
N PHE A 21 4.52 10.62 10.26
CA PHE A 21 3.82 11.42 11.27
C PHE A 21 4.32 11.09 12.67
N THR A 22 4.42 12.10 13.52
CA THR A 22 4.90 11.92 14.92
C THR A 22 3.76 11.69 15.92
N SER A 23 2.50 11.79 15.46
CA SER A 23 1.27 11.51 16.20
C SER A 23 0.19 10.99 15.26
N ALA A 24 -0.80 10.28 15.81
CA ALA A 24 -1.98 9.81 15.07
C ALA A 24 -3.16 10.81 15.14
N ASP A 25 -2.87 12.09 15.37
CA ASP A 25 -3.90 13.12 15.46
C ASP A 25 -4.42 13.48 14.07
N LYS A 26 -5.72 13.77 13.95
CA LYS A 26 -6.33 14.19 12.67
C LYS A 26 -5.79 15.52 12.18
N ALA A 27 -5.39 16.41 13.08
CA ALA A 27 -4.76 17.69 12.73
C ALA A 27 -3.25 17.57 12.49
N ALA A 28 -2.65 16.38 12.65
CA ALA A 28 -1.23 16.19 12.41
C ALA A 28 -0.93 16.31 10.91
N THR A 29 0.09 17.08 10.57
CA THR A 29 0.66 17.15 9.22
C THR A 29 1.86 16.19 9.12
N PRO A 30 2.23 15.75 7.90
CA PRO A 30 3.46 15.00 7.70
C PRO A 30 4.66 15.76 8.25
N ALA A 31 5.49 15.09 9.04
CA ALA A 31 6.78 15.62 9.47
C ALA A 31 7.83 15.49 8.36
N GLU A 32 7.76 14.39 7.61
CA GLU A 32 8.59 14.10 6.44
C GLU A 32 7.76 13.34 5.41
N GLU A 33 8.09 13.54 4.14
CA GLU A 33 7.53 12.79 3.02
C GLU A 33 8.66 12.27 2.14
N PHE A 34 8.58 11.00 1.79
CA PHE A 34 9.56 10.34 0.93
C PHE A 34 8.86 9.87 -0.33
N GLY A 35 9.32 10.35 -1.49
CA GLY A 35 8.83 9.95 -2.80
C GLY A 35 9.89 9.22 -3.59
N ALA A 36 9.53 8.09 -4.20
CA ALA A 36 10.34 7.44 -5.22
C ALA A 36 9.46 6.68 -6.21
N HIS A 37 10.05 6.31 -7.34
CA HIS A 37 9.43 5.37 -8.23
C HIS A 37 9.58 3.94 -7.70
N LEU A 38 8.71 3.04 -8.16
CA LEU A 38 8.81 1.61 -7.85
C LEU A 38 10.21 1.06 -8.17
N GLN A 39 10.70 1.35 -9.38
CA GLN A 39 12.05 1.04 -9.83
C GLN A 39 12.90 2.31 -9.90
N PRO A 40 14.23 2.23 -9.71
CA PRO A 40 15.12 3.37 -9.89
C PRO A 40 14.97 4.00 -11.27
N THR A 41 15.22 5.30 -11.36
CA THR A 41 15.23 6.07 -12.61
C THR A 41 16.58 6.72 -12.81
N ALA A 42 16.78 7.44 -13.91
CA ALA A 42 18.00 8.22 -14.12
C ALA A 42 18.16 9.37 -13.08
N GLU A 43 17.05 9.82 -12.49
CA GLU A 43 17.02 10.96 -11.55
C GLU A 43 16.92 10.50 -10.08
N ILE A 44 16.34 9.34 -9.82
CA ILE A 44 16.15 8.77 -8.47
C ILE A 44 16.86 7.42 -8.41
N GLU A 45 17.93 7.37 -7.61
CA GLU A 45 18.84 6.23 -7.52
C GLU A 45 18.25 5.01 -6.78
N TYR A 46 17.27 5.23 -5.90
CA TYR A 46 16.74 4.19 -5.02
C TYR A 46 15.33 3.75 -5.43
N ALA A 47 15.08 2.45 -5.34
CA ALA A 47 13.74 1.87 -5.46
C ALA A 47 12.90 2.23 -4.22
N PHE A 48 11.58 2.25 -4.36
CA PHE A 48 10.68 2.52 -3.22
C PHE A 48 10.84 1.50 -2.08
N GLU A 49 11.12 0.24 -2.39
CA GLU A 49 11.43 -0.80 -1.39
C GLU A 49 12.57 -0.40 -0.45
N THR A 50 13.64 0.20 -0.98
CA THR A 50 14.78 0.69 -0.19
C THR A 50 14.38 1.80 0.79
N ILE A 51 13.42 2.65 0.42
CA ILE A 51 12.88 3.68 1.31
C ILE A 51 12.10 3.04 2.46
N LEU A 52 11.32 2.00 2.17
CA LEU A 52 10.55 1.28 3.18
C LEU A 52 11.46 0.56 4.18
N ASP A 53 12.51 -0.11 3.71
CA ASP A 53 13.52 -0.74 4.57
C ASP A 53 14.21 0.31 5.47
N ALA A 54 14.63 1.45 4.90
CA ALA A 54 15.23 2.53 5.67
C ALA A 54 14.28 3.11 6.74
N CYS A 55 12.99 3.24 6.43
CA CYS A 55 11.97 3.66 7.40
C CYS A 55 11.80 2.63 8.53
N ALA A 56 11.78 1.34 8.20
CA ALA A 56 11.66 0.26 9.17
C ALA A 56 12.88 0.20 10.12
N GLU A 57 14.09 0.32 9.58
CA GLU A 57 15.34 0.39 10.34
C GLU A 57 15.39 1.61 11.26
N ALA A 58 15.10 2.80 10.72
CA ALA A 58 15.08 4.03 11.50
C ALA A 58 14.08 3.94 12.66
N GLN A 59 12.89 3.42 12.39
CA GLN A 59 11.89 3.24 13.44
C GLN A 59 12.33 2.22 14.49
N ALA A 60 13.01 1.13 14.12
CA ALA A 60 13.46 0.10 15.07
C ALA A 60 14.34 0.68 16.19
N GLY A 61 15.21 1.65 15.86
CA GLY A 61 16.11 2.33 16.80
C GLY A 61 15.45 3.37 17.73
N GLN A 62 14.18 3.71 17.54
CA GLN A 62 13.51 4.77 18.30
C GLN A 62 12.71 4.27 19.52
N THR A 63 12.70 5.04 20.60
CA THR A 63 11.84 4.80 21.78
C THR A 63 10.37 5.10 21.50
N LYS A 64 10.08 6.21 20.82
CA LYS A 64 8.73 6.57 20.37
C LYS A 64 8.63 6.21 18.90
N LYS A 65 7.67 5.34 18.57
CA LYS A 65 7.45 4.88 17.19
C LYS A 65 6.58 5.88 16.44
N ASP A 66 7.05 6.32 15.29
CA ASP A 66 6.32 7.16 14.34
C ASP A 66 5.12 6.41 13.73
N TYR A 67 4.33 7.13 12.95
CA TYR A 67 3.19 6.62 12.17
C TYR A 67 3.45 6.89 10.70
N PHE A 68 2.99 6.00 9.84
CA PHE A 68 3.22 6.12 8.39
C PHE A 68 1.91 5.98 7.63
N SER A 69 1.83 6.63 6.46
CA SER A 69 0.72 6.57 5.52
C SER A 69 1.24 6.57 4.09
N PHE A 70 0.49 5.96 3.16
CA PHE A 70 0.81 5.92 1.72
C PHE A 70 -0.02 6.90 0.88
N SER A 71 -0.59 7.91 1.53
CA SER A 71 -1.30 9.02 0.88
C SER A 71 -0.44 10.28 0.87
N VAL A 72 -0.70 11.14 -0.11
CA VAL A 72 -0.20 12.52 -0.17
C VAL A 72 -1.16 13.43 0.58
N TRP A 73 -0.61 14.36 1.36
CA TRP A 73 -1.37 15.25 2.23
C TRP A 73 -1.10 16.72 1.91
N ASP A 74 -2.14 17.55 1.96
CA ASP A 74 -2.07 19.02 1.83
C ASP A 74 -2.59 19.73 3.10
N GLY A 75 -2.52 19.03 4.24
CA GLY A 75 -3.07 19.50 5.50
C GLY A 75 -2.99 18.44 6.60
N GLY A 76 -3.99 18.46 7.48
CA GLY A 76 -4.14 17.46 8.52
C GLY A 76 -4.40 16.07 7.95
N HIS A 77 -4.13 15.04 8.73
CA HIS A 77 -4.51 13.66 8.45
C HIS A 77 -6.01 13.41 8.64
N ASP A 78 -6.80 14.00 7.76
CA ASP A 78 -8.24 13.84 7.67
C ASP A 78 -8.70 13.90 6.21
N LEU A 79 -10.02 13.88 5.99
CA LEU A 79 -10.57 13.93 4.64
C LEU A 79 -10.24 15.24 3.91
N GLU A 80 -10.16 16.37 4.62
CA GLU A 80 -9.95 17.68 4.01
C GLU A 80 -8.49 17.87 3.59
N GLY A 81 -7.55 17.34 4.36
CA GLY A 81 -6.12 17.34 4.04
C GLY A 81 -5.68 16.21 3.10
N HIS A 82 -6.53 15.23 2.79
CA HIS A 82 -6.19 14.15 1.86
C HIS A 82 -6.16 14.66 0.42
N ARG A 83 -5.04 14.47 -0.27
CA ARG A 83 -4.90 14.82 -1.68
C ARG A 83 -5.08 13.62 -2.59
N SER A 84 -4.33 12.55 -2.33
CA SER A 84 -4.37 11.34 -3.15
C SER A 84 -3.73 10.15 -2.43
N THR A 85 -4.08 8.93 -2.82
CA THR A 85 -3.47 7.70 -2.32
C THR A 85 -2.57 7.09 -3.39
N THR A 86 -1.38 6.62 -2.97
CA THR A 86 -0.36 6.06 -3.87
C THR A 86 -0.21 4.55 -3.76
N LEU A 87 -0.59 3.97 -2.62
CA LEU A 87 -0.73 2.52 -2.44
C LEU A 87 -2.05 2.20 -1.73
N ILE A 88 -2.73 1.14 -2.18
CA ILE A 88 -3.83 0.55 -1.42
C ILE A 88 -3.26 -0.36 -0.34
N THR A 89 -3.74 -0.27 0.88
CA THR A 89 -3.26 -1.10 2.00
C THR A 89 -4.32 -2.08 2.46
N LEU A 90 -3.91 -3.31 2.71
CA LEU A 90 -4.67 -4.30 3.47
C LEU A 90 -3.74 -4.93 4.50
N GLU A 91 -4.07 -4.83 5.79
CA GLU A 91 -3.34 -5.58 6.82
C GLU A 91 -4.12 -6.84 7.19
N TYR A 92 -3.42 -7.95 7.34
CA TYR A 92 -3.99 -9.22 7.77
C TYR A 92 -3.32 -9.72 9.04
N HIS A 93 -4.12 -10.34 9.91
CA HIS A 93 -3.59 -11.10 11.04
C HIS A 93 -2.73 -12.27 10.55
N VAL A 94 -1.68 -12.60 11.31
CA VAL A 94 -0.67 -13.61 10.94
C VAL A 94 -1.24 -15.00 10.66
N ASP A 95 -2.42 -15.32 11.18
CA ASP A 95 -3.12 -16.59 10.96
C ASP A 95 -3.75 -16.72 9.57
N ALA A 96 -3.96 -15.59 8.86
CA ALA A 96 -4.53 -15.57 7.51
C ALA A 96 -3.49 -15.30 6.42
N VAL A 97 -2.23 -15.02 6.78
CA VAL A 97 -1.21 -14.52 5.84
C VAL A 97 -0.85 -15.54 4.76
N ASP A 98 -0.76 -16.83 5.11
CA ASP A 98 -0.40 -17.86 4.13
C ASP A 98 -1.50 -18.04 3.08
N ASP A 99 -2.78 -18.02 3.50
CA ASP A 99 -3.93 -18.05 2.60
C ASP A 99 -3.96 -16.81 1.69
N VAL A 100 -3.62 -15.62 2.22
CA VAL A 100 -3.54 -14.39 1.41
C VAL A 100 -2.43 -14.47 0.38
N ARG A 101 -1.25 -14.98 0.74
CA ARG A 101 -0.14 -15.16 -0.20
C ARG A 101 -0.49 -16.15 -1.31
N GLU A 102 -1.16 -17.26 -0.98
CA GLU A 102 -1.65 -18.23 -1.96
C GLU A 102 -2.63 -17.57 -2.93
N ALA A 103 -3.64 -16.86 -2.41
CA ALA A 103 -4.61 -16.15 -3.24
C ALA A 103 -3.91 -15.10 -4.15
N LEU A 104 -3.02 -14.27 -3.61
CA LEU A 104 -2.32 -13.24 -4.38
C LEU A 104 -1.39 -13.82 -5.46
N ALA A 105 -0.81 -14.99 -5.24
CA ALA A 105 0.02 -15.66 -6.24
C ALA A 105 -0.78 -16.05 -7.49
N GLU A 106 -2.07 -16.38 -7.35
CA GLU A 106 -2.95 -16.70 -8.48
C GLU A 106 -3.40 -15.47 -9.26
N MET A 107 -3.49 -14.31 -8.61
CA MET A 107 -4.03 -13.07 -9.19
C MET A 107 -2.98 -12.21 -9.89
N GLU A 108 -1.70 -12.53 -9.70
CA GLU A 108 -0.56 -11.80 -10.26
C GLU A 108 -0.61 -10.29 -9.96
N PHE A 109 -1.07 -9.85 -8.78
CA PHE A 109 -1.03 -8.44 -8.40
C PHE A 109 0.35 -8.03 -7.88
N ALA A 110 0.85 -6.89 -8.35
CA ALA A 110 2.03 -6.28 -7.77
C ALA A 110 1.72 -5.81 -6.34
N HIS A 111 2.58 -6.14 -5.38
CA HIS A 111 2.43 -5.71 -4.00
C HIS A 111 3.74 -5.73 -3.22
N PHE A 112 3.82 -4.86 -2.22
CA PHE A 112 4.79 -4.96 -1.14
C PHE A 112 4.20 -5.77 0.00
N GLU A 113 5.04 -6.57 0.64
CA GLU A 113 4.73 -7.32 1.85
C GLU A 113 5.72 -6.97 2.95
N PHE A 114 5.24 -6.53 4.11
CA PHE A 114 6.11 -6.26 5.26
C PHE A 114 5.37 -6.31 6.60
N ALA A 115 6.14 -6.49 7.67
CA ALA A 115 5.60 -6.67 9.01
C ALA A 115 5.23 -5.34 9.68
N THR A 116 3.98 -5.24 10.14
CA THR A 116 3.46 -4.07 10.86
C THR A 116 2.81 -4.45 12.19
N LYS A 117 2.40 -3.43 12.94
CA LYS A 117 1.63 -3.57 14.18
C LYS A 117 0.28 -2.88 14.05
N ALA A 118 -0.77 -3.64 14.31
CA ALA A 118 -2.11 -3.14 14.57
C ALA A 118 -2.42 -3.35 16.06
N ASP A 119 -2.53 -2.26 16.80
CA ASP A 119 -2.67 -2.25 18.26
C ASP A 119 -1.60 -3.11 18.96
N ARG A 120 -2.01 -4.21 19.61
CA ARG A 120 -1.15 -5.18 20.31
C ARG A 120 -0.90 -6.44 19.49
N LYS A 121 -1.43 -6.53 18.26
CA LYS A 121 -1.32 -7.70 17.41
C LYS A 121 -0.25 -7.50 16.36
N ASN A 122 0.46 -8.59 16.08
CA ASN A 122 1.35 -8.66 14.93
C ASN A 122 0.50 -8.94 13.69
N VAL A 123 0.74 -8.18 12.64
CA VAL A 123 0.03 -8.28 11.36
C VAL A 123 1.03 -8.12 10.22
N VAL A 124 0.61 -8.46 9.02
CA VAL A 124 1.39 -8.27 7.79
C VAL A 124 0.60 -7.34 6.89
N MET A 125 1.29 -6.34 6.37
CA MET A 125 0.74 -5.41 5.39
C MET A 125 1.00 -5.93 3.98
N PHE A 126 -0.06 -5.93 3.17
CA PHE A 126 0.00 -6.06 1.72
C PHE A 126 -0.36 -4.69 1.14
N ALA A 127 0.62 -4.03 0.54
CA ALA A 127 0.47 -2.69 -0.03
C ALA A 127 0.60 -2.74 -1.56
N PHE A 128 -0.48 -2.40 -2.26
CA PHE A 128 -0.62 -2.51 -3.71
C PHE A 128 -0.30 -1.16 -4.37
N PRO A 129 0.84 -1.02 -5.08
CA PRO A 129 1.16 0.20 -5.78
C PRO A 129 0.13 0.55 -6.86
N LEU A 130 -0.27 1.82 -6.87
CA LEU A 130 -1.25 2.34 -7.81
C LEU A 130 -0.55 2.89 -9.05
N LEU A 131 -1.12 2.60 -10.22
CA LEU A 131 -0.67 3.15 -11.50
C LEU A 131 -0.85 4.68 -11.53
N ASP A 132 -2.05 5.11 -11.16
CA ASP A 132 -2.47 6.49 -11.02
C ASP A 132 -2.91 6.72 -9.59
N HIS A 133 -2.58 7.88 -9.02
CA HIS A 133 -3.04 8.18 -7.66
C HIS A 133 -4.57 8.27 -7.62
N LEU A 134 -5.16 7.71 -6.57
CA LEU A 134 -6.61 7.65 -6.40
C LEU A 134 -7.09 8.67 -5.36
N ASP A 135 -8.31 9.17 -5.55
CA ASP A 135 -9.00 9.93 -4.50
C ASP A 135 -9.52 8.98 -3.40
N TYR A 136 -10.07 9.54 -2.33
CA TYR A 136 -10.54 8.73 -1.20
C TYR A 136 -11.66 7.74 -1.53
N LYS A 137 -12.55 8.07 -2.49
CA LYS A 137 -13.68 7.21 -2.88
C LYS A 137 -13.16 6.02 -3.69
N ASP A 138 -12.36 6.34 -4.71
CA ASP A 138 -11.73 5.36 -5.59
C ASP A 138 -10.80 4.44 -4.78
N THR A 139 -10.06 4.99 -3.82
CA THR A 139 -9.21 4.22 -2.89
C THR A 139 -9.99 3.18 -2.10
N THR A 140 -11.07 3.63 -1.43
CA THR A 140 -11.90 2.73 -0.60
C THR A 140 -12.56 1.65 -1.46
N ARG A 141 -12.96 2.02 -2.67
CA ARG A 141 -13.57 1.12 -3.64
C ARG A 141 -12.58 0.08 -4.15
N ALA A 142 -11.39 0.50 -4.59
CA ALA A 142 -10.32 -0.38 -5.04
C ALA A 142 -9.94 -1.37 -3.94
N ALA A 143 -9.76 -0.91 -2.70
CA ALA A 143 -9.45 -1.78 -1.58
C ALA A 143 -10.53 -2.84 -1.32
N SER A 144 -11.81 -2.46 -1.40
CA SER A 144 -12.92 -3.40 -1.23
C SER A 144 -12.96 -4.45 -2.35
N LEU A 145 -12.62 -4.08 -3.58
CA LEU A 145 -12.51 -4.99 -4.71
C LEU A 145 -11.33 -5.96 -4.55
N ILE A 146 -10.15 -5.45 -4.15
CA ILE A 146 -8.96 -6.28 -3.89
C ILE A 146 -9.25 -7.27 -2.76
N ALA A 147 -9.83 -6.84 -1.64
CA ALA A 147 -10.17 -7.76 -0.56
C ALA A 147 -11.19 -8.82 -0.99
N ALA A 148 -12.16 -8.46 -1.83
CA ALA A 148 -13.11 -9.41 -2.38
C ALA A 148 -12.48 -10.43 -3.33
N MET A 149 -11.51 -9.97 -4.11
CA MET A 149 -10.70 -10.78 -5.02
C MET A 149 -9.79 -11.75 -4.27
N VAL A 150 -9.08 -11.28 -3.25
CA VAL A 150 -8.28 -12.12 -2.35
C VAL A 150 -9.17 -13.15 -1.66
N GLY A 151 -10.40 -12.78 -1.27
CA GLY A 151 -11.39 -13.72 -0.74
C GLY A 151 -11.09 -14.25 0.67
N VAL A 152 -9.96 -13.86 1.25
CA VAL A 152 -9.55 -14.24 2.60
C VAL A 152 -10.08 -13.24 3.63
N LYS A 153 -10.66 -13.76 4.72
CA LYS A 153 -11.12 -12.95 5.86
C LYS A 153 -9.97 -12.63 6.82
N GLY A 154 -10.15 -11.63 7.66
CA GLY A 154 -9.16 -11.25 8.67
C GLY A 154 -8.44 -9.94 8.37
N VAL A 155 -9.03 -9.11 7.50
CA VAL A 155 -8.56 -7.74 7.27
C VAL A 155 -8.68 -6.94 8.56
N VAL A 156 -7.57 -6.31 8.97
CA VAL A 156 -7.55 -5.42 10.13
C VAL A 156 -8.46 -4.22 9.86
N GLN A 157 -9.28 -3.90 10.86
CA GLN A 157 -10.22 -2.79 10.79
C GLN A 157 -9.52 -1.48 10.41
N HIS A 158 -10.13 -0.75 9.47
CA HIS A 158 -9.68 0.55 8.95
C HIS A 158 -8.38 0.54 8.13
N SER A 159 -7.69 -0.59 7.98
CA SER A 159 -6.41 -0.67 7.24
C SER A 159 -6.49 -0.27 5.77
N TRP A 160 -7.69 -0.25 5.19
CA TRP A 160 -7.96 0.11 3.80
C TRP A 160 -8.33 1.57 3.58
N LEU A 161 -8.51 2.34 4.66
CA LEU A 161 -8.89 3.74 4.56
C LEU A 161 -7.68 4.56 4.13
N TYR A 162 -7.91 5.58 3.31
CA TYR A 162 -6.88 6.53 2.88
C TYR A 162 -6.23 7.30 4.06
N THR A 163 -6.95 7.44 5.18
CA THR A 163 -6.47 7.95 6.48
C THR A 163 -5.92 6.85 7.37
N TYR A 164 -5.44 5.73 6.83
CA TYR A 164 -4.86 4.71 7.68
C TYR A 164 -3.44 5.10 8.08
N PHE A 165 -3.13 4.89 9.37
CA PHE A 165 -1.78 4.95 9.89
C PHE A 165 -1.32 3.57 10.30
N PHE A 166 -0.12 3.21 9.87
CA PHE A 166 0.55 1.98 10.29
C PHE A 166 1.87 2.26 10.99
N LYS A 167 2.42 1.23 11.63
CA LYS A 167 3.77 1.22 12.19
C LYS A 167 4.48 -0.06 11.78
N PHE A 168 5.73 0.05 11.32
CA PHE A 168 6.60 -1.11 11.16
C PHE A 168 6.77 -1.88 12.48
N ARG A 169 6.80 -3.21 12.41
CA ARG A 169 6.97 -4.06 13.61
C ARG A 169 8.44 -4.25 13.99
N GLY A 170 9.34 -4.23 13.02
CA GLY A 170 10.75 -4.54 13.16
C GLY A 170 11.51 -4.23 11.87
N THR A 171 12.68 -4.84 11.73
CA THR A 171 13.57 -4.71 10.56
C THR A 171 13.49 -5.92 9.64
N ASP A 172 12.35 -6.63 9.67
CA ASP A 172 12.10 -7.72 8.72
C ASP A 172 12.12 -7.08 7.32
N PRO A 173 12.90 -7.62 6.35
CA PRO A 173 13.00 -7.02 5.02
C PRO A 173 11.64 -6.89 4.37
N VAL A 174 11.42 -5.76 3.71
CA VAL A 174 10.29 -5.58 2.81
C VAL A 174 10.47 -6.54 1.63
N GLN A 175 9.38 -7.14 1.18
CA GLN A 175 9.38 -7.98 -0.02
C GLN A 175 8.51 -7.33 -1.08
N TYR A 176 9.07 -7.02 -2.23
CA TYR A 176 8.29 -6.68 -3.42
C TYR A 176 7.98 -7.93 -4.27
N ARG A 177 6.70 -8.11 -4.61
CA ARG A 177 6.21 -9.09 -5.58
C ARG A 177 5.74 -8.34 -6.82
N ASP A 178 6.32 -8.69 -7.96
CA ASP A 178 5.98 -8.11 -9.25
C ASP A 178 4.64 -8.66 -9.79
N GLY A 179 3.96 -7.87 -10.62
CA GLY A 179 2.64 -8.22 -11.13
C GLY A 179 1.92 -7.04 -11.81
N ASN A 180 0.60 -7.17 -11.93
CA ASN A 180 -0.29 -6.15 -12.44
C ASN A 180 -0.52 -5.06 -11.40
N PHE A 181 -0.44 -3.80 -11.83
CA PHE A 181 -0.75 -2.66 -10.98
C PHE A 181 -2.26 -2.42 -10.90
N VAL A 182 -2.68 -1.82 -9.79
CA VAL A 182 -4.07 -1.39 -9.62
C VAL A 182 -4.19 0.04 -10.16
N GLY A 183 -5.08 0.25 -11.12
CA GLY A 183 -5.37 1.56 -11.70
C GLY A 183 -6.85 1.93 -11.59
N ARG A 184 -7.22 3.05 -12.22
CA ARG A 184 -8.64 3.44 -12.34
C ARG A 184 -9.43 2.46 -13.22
N ASP A 185 -8.78 1.92 -14.25
CA ASP A 185 -9.28 0.88 -15.14
C ASP A 185 -9.76 -0.37 -14.38
N PHE A 186 -9.06 -0.76 -13.32
CA PHE A 186 -9.46 -1.85 -12.44
C PHE A 186 -10.83 -1.60 -11.77
N ILE A 187 -11.08 -0.37 -11.35
CA ILE A 187 -12.36 0.03 -10.72
C ILE A 187 -13.47 0.05 -11.77
N GLU A 188 -13.18 0.62 -12.94
CA GLU A 188 -14.12 0.74 -14.06
C GLU A 188 -14.53 -0.64 -14.59
N ALA A 189 -13.59 -1.58 -14.69
CA ALA A 189 -13.88 -2.96 -15.10
C ALA A 189 -14.82 -3.70 -14.13
N ALA A 190 -14.90 -3.25 -12.88
CA ALA A 190 -15.78 -3.80 -11.85
C ALA A 190 -17.06 -2.97 -11.66
N GLU A 191 -17.48 -2.20 -12.66
CA GLU A 191 -18.76 -1.49 -12.65
C GLU A 191 -19.93 -2.46 -12.38
N GLY A 192 -20.83 -2.08 -11.46
CA GLY A 192 -21.97 -2.92 -11.07
C GLY A 192 -21.66 -4.03 -10.06
N VAL A 193 -20.41 -4.24 -9.66
CA VAL A 193 -20.04 -5.24 -8.63
C VAL A 193 -20.15 -4.62 -7.23
N PHE A 194 -21.14 -5.02 -6.43
CA PHE A 194 -21.32 -4.45 -5.10
C PHE A 194 -20.66 -5.32 -4.03
N VAL A 195 -19.49 -4.88 -3.53
CA VAL A 195 -18.74 -5.54 -2.44
C VAL A 195 -18.50 -4.56 -1.31
N GLN A 196 -18.50 -5.05 -0.07
CA GLN A 196 -18.29 -4.23 1.12
C GLN A 196 -17.14 -4.79 1.95
N MET A 197 -16.18 -3.92 2.31
CA MET A 197 -15.02 -4.33 3.09
C MET A 197 -15.38 -5.03 4.42
N LYS A 198 -16.49 -4.64 5.04
CA LYS A 198 -16.97 -5.23 6.31
C LYS A 198 -17.12 -6.76 6.26
N ASP A 199 -17.31 -7.34 5.07
CA ASP A 199 -17.50 -8.78 4.90
C ASP A 199 -16.17 -9.57 5.04
N TYR A 200 -15.04 -8.86 5.02
CA TYR A 200 -13.67 -9.39 5.10
C TYR A 200 -12.93 -9.00 6.40
N VAL A 201 -13.50 -8.07 7.19
CA VAL A 201 -12.92 -7.57 8.45
C VAL A 201 -13.18 -8.54 9.60
N ARG A 202 -12.23 -8.64 10.54
CA ARG A 202 -12.37 -9.44 11.76
C ARG A 202 -11.84 -8.75 13.01
#